data_AF-A0A838MWI5-F1
#
_entry.id   AF-A0A838MWI5-F1
#
_cell.length_a   1.000
_cell.length_b   1.000
_cell.length_c   1.000
_cell.angle_alpha   90.00
_cell.angle_beta   90.00
_cell.angle_gamma   90.00
#
_symmetry.space_group_name_H-M   'P 1'
#
loop_
_entity.id
_entity.type
_entity.pdbx_description
1 polymer ?
#
loop_
_entity_poly.entity_id
_entity_poly.type
_entity_poly.pdbx_seq_one_letter_code
_entity_poly.pdbx_strand_id
1 'polypeptide(L)'
;QRVVFGDAPYGHPLSGTPESIAAIRRDDITRMHQTYYRPDNAMLVIGGDIKAEEAFKLAERLFGDWKKPAAPLPAASAMAKKDANMNSKPRIVVIDKPDSGQAAVMVARPGIRRIDEDYYRGIVANSVLSGYSGRLNQEIRIKRGLSYGAGSQLDVRRDVGPFVASAQTKNESGAEVASLLAGELGRLAGSPLPDTELVPRKAVVIGGFGRNLETASGLVNQIASLALYGLSLGEINSFINSVQGVTAADVQRFAGHRLDAKGANVIIVGNAKEFLPELKKLYADVEVIPVGELDLNSATLRRKS
;
A
#
# COMPACT_ATOMS: atom_id res chain seq x y z
N GLN A 1 1.92 -3.81 -7.60
CA GLN A 1 0.47 -3.59 -7.84
C GLN A 1 -0.08 -4.65 -8.80
N ARG A 2 0.36 -4.70 -10.06
CA ARG A 2 -0.08 -5.72 -11.03
C ARG A 2 0.02 -7.18 -10.56
N VAL A 3 1.12 -7.55 -9.90
CA VAL A 3 1.27 -8.90 -9.30
C VAL A 3 0.19 -9.20 -8.25
N VAL A 4 -0.25 -8.20 -7.49
CA VAL A 4 -1.20 -8.36 -6.38
C VAL A 4 -2.65 -8.35 -6.87
N PHE A 5 -2.97 -7.50 -7.85
CA PHE A 5 -4.36 -7.21 -8.24
C PHE A 5 -4.70 -7.56 -9.69
N GLY A 6 -3.75 -8.07 -10.49
CA GLY A 6 -3.98 -8.45 -11.89
C GLY A 6 -4.57 -7.30 -12.72
N ASP A 7 -5.63 -7.57 -13.47
CA ASP A 7 -6.30 -6.60 -14.34
C ASP A 7 -7.29 -5.69 -13.60
N ALA A 8 -7.44 -5.83 -12.27
CA ALA A 8 -8.29 -4.92 -11.51
C ALA A 8 -7.76 -3.47 -11.57
N PRO A 9 -8.61 -2.45 -11.37
CA PRO A 9 -8.21 -1.05 -11.44
C PRO A 9 -6.99 -0.69 -10.59
N TYR A 10 -6.86 -1.27 -9.39
CA TYR A 10 -5.70 -1.04 -8.49
C TYR A 10 -4.42 -1.80 -8.89
N GLY A 11 -4.48 -2.65 -9.93
CA GLY A 11 -3.32 -3.30 -10.53
C GLY A 11 -2.50 -2.37 -11.43
N HIS A 12 -3.09 -1.29 -11.94
CA HIS A 12 -2.43 -0.34 -12.83
C HIS A 12 -1.44 0.56 -12.08
N PRO A 13 -0.26 0.84 -12.66
CA PRO A 13 0.69 1.78 -12.08
C PRO A 13 0.10 3.19 -12.09
N LEU A 14 0.08 3.84 -10.92
CA LEU A 14 -0.50 5.19 -10.76
C LEU A 14 0.17 6.26 -11.64
N SER A 15 1.47 6.11 -11.93
CA SER A 15 2.22 7.00 -12.82
C SER A 15 1.94 6.78 -14.30
N GLY A 16 1.16 5.75 -14.65
CA GLY A 16 1.10 5.23 -16.01
C GLY A 16 2.37 4.47 -16.41
N THR A 17 2.38 4.02 -17.67
CA THR A 17 3.49 3.39 -18.39
C THR A 17 3.95 4.30 -19.54
N PRO A 18 5.20 4.18 -20.03
CA PRO A 18 5.66 4.93 -21.21
C PRO A 18 4.70 4.82 -22.40
N GLU A 19 4.15 3.62 -22.65
CA GLU A 19 3.18 3.36 -23.72
C GLU A 19 1.86 4.09 -23.47
N SER A 20 1.33 4.02 -22.25
CA SER A 20 0.08 4.72 -21.92
C SER A 20 0.24 6.24 -21.99
N ILE A 21 1.37 6.79 -21.55
CA ILE A 21 1.64 8.23 -21.55
C ILE A 21 1.69 8.74 -23.00
N ALA A 22 2.35 8.00 -23.89
CA ALA A 22 2.41 8.35 -25.30
C ALA A 22 1.04 8.24 -26.01
N ALA A 23 0.15 7.37 -25.52
CA ALA A 23 -1.18 7.17 -26.09
C ALA A 23 -2.22 8.21 -25.64
N ILE A 24 -2.02 8.87 -24.50
CA ILE A 24 -2.97 9.85 -23.95
C ILE A 24 -3.07 11.08 -24.85
N ARG A 25 -4.29 11.42 -25.24
CA ARG A 25 -4.63 12.61 -26.03
C ARG A 25 -5.33 13.66 -25.17
N ARG A 26 -5.32 14.92 -25.63
CA ARG A 26 -6.06 16.03 -25.01
C ARG A 26 -7.54 15.68 -24.78
N ASP A 27 -8.18 15.02 -25.75
CA ASP A 27 -9.59 14.67 -25.63
C ASP A 27 -9.83 13.65 -24.52
N ASP A 28 -8.87 12.76 -24.24
CA ASP A 28 -8.97 11.80 -23.13
C ASP A 28 -8.97 12.53 -21.79
N ILE A 29 -8.07 13.51 -21.63
CA ILE A 29 -7.99 14.37 -20.43
C ILE A 29 -9.27 15.18 -20.27
N THR A 30 -9.76 15.77 -21.37
CA THR A 30 -11.00 16.56 -21.36
C THR A 30 -12.19 15.71 -20.96
N ARG A 31 -12.32 14.49 -21.51
CA ARG A 31 -13.38 13.55 -21.14
C ARG A 31 -13.27 13.09 -19.69
N MET A 32 -12.06 12.77 -19.21
CA MET A 32 -11.82 12.41 -17.81
C MET A 32 -12.25 13.55 -16.88
N HIS A 33 -11.86 14.79 -17.18
CA HIS A 33 -12.25 15.96 -16.40
C HIS A 33 -13.78 16.14 -16.38
N GLN A 34 -14.43 16.16 -17.55
CA GLN A 34 -15.89 16.31 -17.64
C GLN A 34 -16.66 15.19 -16.94
N THR A 35 -16.10 13.98 -16.91
CA THR A 35 -16.74 12.81 -16.30
C THR A 35 -16.63 12.80 -14.77
N TYR A 36 -15.45 13.12 -14.23
CA TYR A 36 -15.14 12.91 -12.80
C TYR A 36 -15.02 14.19 -11.98
N TYR A 37 -14.71 15.34 -12.57
CA TYR A 37 -14.61 16.63 -11.87
C TYR A 37 -15.97 17.32 -11.89
N ARG A 38 -16.85 16.88 -10.99
CA ARG A 38 -18.26 17.31 -10.88
C ARG A 38 -18.67 17.49 -9.42
N PRO A 39 -19.64 18.38 -9.10
CA PRO A 39 -19.97 18.75 -7.72
C PRO A 39 -20.54 17.58 -6.90
N ASP A 40 -21.21 16.62 -7.54
CA ASP A 40 -21.72 15.38 -6.92
C ASP A 40 -20.68 14.24 -6.86
N ASN A 41 -19.42 14.54 -7.18
CA ASN A 41 -18.25 13.68 -6.97
C ASN A 41 -17.09 14.45 -6.30
N ALA A 42 -17.41 15.54 -5.60
CA ALA A 42 -16.44 16.40 -4.95
C ALA A 42 -16.80 16.62 -3.48
N MET A 43 -15.78 16.95 -2.68
CA MET A 43 -15.93 17.37 -1.31
C MET A 43 -15.01 18.54 -1.05
N LEU A 44 -15.57 19.61 -0.49
CA LEU A 44 -14.83 20.79 -0.06
C LEU A 44 -14.67 20.75 1.46
N VAL A 45 -13.43 20.73 1.93
CA VAL A 45 -13.10 20.80 3.35
C VAL A 45 -12.30 22.07 3.58
N ILE A 46 -12.82 22.94 4.46
CA ILE A 46 -12.22 24.22 4.82
C ILE A 46 -11.90 24.16 6.32
N GLY A 47 -10.68 24.52 6.70
CA GLY A 47 -10.28 24.62 8.09
C GLY A 47 -9.16 25.62 8.29
N GLY A 48 -9.18 26.30 9.43
CA GLY A 48 -8.29 27.41 9.75
C GLY A 48 -9.03 28.48 10.56
N ASP A 49 -8.47 29.69 10.58
CA ASP A 49 -9.09 30.86 11.21
C ASP A 49 -10.17 31.47 10.31
N ILE A 50 -11.31 30.77 10.20
CA ILE A 50 -12.46 31.21 9.41
C ILE A 50 -13.76 30.74 10.08
N LYS A 51 -14.75 31.62 10.12
CA LYS A 51 -16.09 31.27 10.62
C LYS A 51 -16.83 30.40 9.60
N ALA A 52 -17.63 29.45 10.08
CA ALA A 52 -18.36 28.55 9.22
C ALA A 52 -19.27 29.30 8.22
N GLU A 53 -19.94 30.36 8.66
CA GLU A 53 -20.83 31.17 7.81
C GLU A 53 -20.07 31.88 6.69
N GLU A 54 -18.86 32.35 6.97
CA GLU A 54 -17.99 32.98 5.97
C GLU A 54 -17.45 31.95 4.98
N ALA A 55 -17.09 30.76 5.46
CA ALA A 55 -16.67 29.64 4.62
C ALA A 55 -17.78 29.18 3.67
N PHE A 56 -19.03 29.05 4.15
CA PHE A 56 -20.17 28.72 3.30
C PHE A 56 -20.48 29.83 2.29
N LYS A 57 -20.43 31.11 2.67
CA LYS A 57 -20.58 32.22 1.73
C LYS A 57 -19.49 32.20 0.65
N LEU A 58 -18.24 31.89 1.02
CA LEU A 58 -17.14 31.75 0.08
C LEU A 58 -17.36 30.58 -0.88
N ALA A 59 -17.78 29.42 -0.35
CA ALA A 59 -18.08 28.24 -1.15
C ALA A 59 -19.21 28.50 -2.14
N GLU A 60 -20.30 29.13 -1.70
CA GLU A 60 -21.43 29.49 -2.57
C GLU A 60 -21.00 30.49 -3.65
N ARG A 61 -20.20 31.51 -3.28
CA ARG A 61 -19.67 32.49 -4.25
C ARG A 61 -18.78 31.85 -5.32
N LEU A 62 -17.96 30.86 -4.96
CA LEU A 62 -16.98 30.25 -5.87
C LEU A 62 -17.55 29.05 -6.65
N PHE A 63 -18.47 28.30 -6.05
CA PHE A 63 -18.93 27.02 -6.57
C PHE A 63 -20.46 26.88 -6.67
N GLY A 64 -21.26 27.86 -6.25
CA GLY A 64 -22.74 27.79 -6.29
C GLY A 64 -23.32 27.64 -7.70
N ASP A 65 -22.62 28.16 -8.70
CA ASP A 65 -22.96 28.00 -10.11
C ASP A 65 -22.44 26.69 -10.73
N TRP A 66 -21.63 25.90 -10.00
CA TRP A 66 -21.13 24.63 -10.47
C TRP A 66 -22.24 23.57 -10.41
N LYS A 67 -22.90 23.33 -11.55
CA LYS A 67 -24.05 22.41 -11.62
C LYS A 67 -23.64 20.97 -11.85
N LYS A 68 -24.35 20.06 -11.19
CA LYS A 68 -24.27 18.61 -11.41
C LYS A 68 -24.66 18.29 -12.87
N PRO A 69 -23.84 17.51 -13.61
CA PRO A 69 -24.22 16.99 -14.92
C PRO A 69 -25.45 16.07 -14.85
N ALA A 70 -26.31 16.13 -15.88
CA ALA A 70 -27.49 15.26 -15.97
C ALA A 70 -27.13 13.77 -16.08
N ALA A 71 -26.00 13.45 -16.72
CA ALA A 71 -25.50 12.08 -16.80
C ALA A 71 -25.14 11.56 -15.40
N PRO A 72 -25.45 10.30 -15.06
CA PRO A 72 -25.01 9.71 -13.80
C PRO A 72 -23.47 9.64 -13.75
N LEU A 73 -22.91 9.72 -12.54
CA LEU A 73 -21.50 9.40 -12.34
C LEU A 73 -21.28 7.93 -12.74
N PRO A 74 -20.22 7.60 -13.51
CA PRO A 74 -19.90 6.20 -13.78
C PRO A 74 -19.74 5.43 -12.48
N ALA A 75 -20.36 4.26 -12.40
CA ALA A 75 -20.18 3.39 -11.25
C ALA A 75 -18.68 3.09 -11.09
N ALA A 76 -18.17 3.17 -9.87
CA ALA A 76 -16.83 2.71 -9.58
C ALA A 76 -16.75 1.23 -9.98
N SER A 77 -15.76 0.87 -10.80
CA SER A 77 -15.48 -0.53 -11.07
C SER A 77 -15.04 -1.15 -9.75
N ALA A 78 -15.94 -1.87 -9.08
CA ALA A 78 -15.58 -2.66 -7.91
C ALA A 78 -14.41 -3.56 -8.31
N MET A 79 -13.40 -3.69 -7.46
CA MET A 79 -12.48 -4.82 -7.63
C MET A 79 -13.35 -6.08 -7.65
N ALA A 80 -13.32 -6.83 -8.75
CA ALA A 80 -14.07 -8.07 -8.80
C ALA A 80 -13.63 -8.90 -7.59
N LYS A 81 -14.56 -9.49 -6.85
CA LYS A 81 -14.26 -10.31 -5.65
C LYS A 81 -13.18 -11.38 -5.91
N LYS A 82 -12.96 -11.73 -7.17
CA LYS A 82 -11.93 -12.65 -7.66
C LYS A 82 -10.50 -12.09 -7.64
N ASP A 83 -10.31 -10.77 -7.84
CA ASP A 83 -8.99 -10.17 -8.11
C ASP A 83 -8.28 -9.65 -6.85
N ALA A 84 -8.99 -9.58 -5.72
CA ALA A 84 -8.44 -9.29 -4.40
C ALA A 84 -8.42 -10.54 -3.49
N ASN A 85 -8.52 -11.73 -4.08
CA ASN A 85 -8.65 -12.96 -3.31
C ASN A 85 -7.35 -13.25 -2.53
N MET A 86 -7.44 -13.20 -1.21
CA MET A 86 -6.38 -13.58 -0.27
C MET A 86 -5.89 -15.03 -0.47
N ASN A 87 -6.70 -15.86 -1.13
CA ASN A 87 -6.44 -17.27 -1.42
C ASN A 87 -5.92 -17.51 -2.85
N SER A 88 -5.52 -16.46 -3.57
CA SER A 88 -4.84 -16.62 -4.86
C SER A 88 -3.52 -17.37 -4.67
N LYS A 89 -3.15 -18.23 -5.63
CA LYS A 89 -1.81 -18.85 -5.64
C LYS A 89 -0.75 -17.74 -5.64
N PRO A 90 0.21 -17.73 -4.70
CA PRO A 90 1.26 -16.72 -4.67
C PRO A 90 2.08 -16.80 -5.95
N ARG A 91 2.46 -15.64 -6.49
CA ARG A 91 3.36 -15.52 -7.63
C ARG A 91 4.77 -15.16 -7.17
N ILE A 92 5.76 -15.85 -7.72
CA ILE A 92 7.18 -15.58 -7.48
C ILE A 92 7.74 -15.02 -8.78
N VAL A 93 7.83 -13.71 -8.88
CA VAL A 93 8.14 -12.99 -10.13
C VAL A 93 9.53 -12.39 -10.06
N VAL A 94 10.38 -12.76 -11.01
CA VAL A 94 11.68 -12.17 -11.24
C VAL A 94 11.62 -11.34 -12.51
N ILE A 95 11.90 -10.04 -12.39
CA ILE A 95 12.16 -9.19 -13.55
C ILE A 95 13.67 -9.18 -13.77
N ASP A 96 14.12 -9.91 -14.80
CA ASP A 96 15.54 -9.99 -15.13
C ASP A 96 16.00 -8.71 -15.81
N LYS A 97 16.83 -7.97 -15.08
CA LYS A 97 17.46 -6.72 -15.51
C LYS A 97 18.98 -6.86 -15.30
N PRO A 98 19.71 -7.46 -16.26
CA PRO A 98 21.14 -7.76 -16.13
C PRO A 98 22.01 -6.54 -15.81
N ASP A 99 21.65 -5.37 -16.33
CA ASP A 99 22.40 -4.12 -16.10
C ASP A 99 22.10 -3.45 -14.75
N SER A 100 21.41 -4.14 -13.83
CA SER A 100 21.10 -3.60 -12.50
C SER A 100 22.24 -3.88 -11.52
N GLY A 101 22.83 -2.83 -10.94
CA GLY A 101 23.86 -2.97 -9.90
C GLY A 101 23.35 -3.44 -8.53
N GLN A 102 22.03 -3.51 -8.35
CA GLN A 102 21.36 -3.94 -7.12
C GLN A 102 20.04 -4.65 -7.46
N ALA A 103 19.56 -5.47 -6.52
CA ALA A 103 18.23 -6.08 -6.57
C ALA A 103 17.24 -5.31 -5.66
N ALA A 104 16.08 -4.98 -6.21
CA ALA A 104 14.92 -4.55 -5.44
C ALA A 104 14.06 -5.78 -5.11
N VAL A 105 13.87 -6.03 -3.82
CA VAL A 105 13.16 -7.21 -3.32
C VAL A 105 11.88 -6.76 -2.62
N MET A 106 10.76 -7.37 -2.98
CA MET A 106 9.45 -7.08 -2.41
C MET A 106 8.72 -8.37 -2.05
N VAL A 107 8.05 -8.36 -0.91
CA VAL A 107 7.06 -9.36 -0.50
C VAL A 107 5.72 -8.64 -0.36
N ALA A 108 4.71 -9.08 -1.10
CA ALA A 108 3.45 -8.34 -1.24
C ALA A 108 2.20 -9.22 -1.10
N ARG A 109 1.17 -8.69 -0.43
CA ARG A 109 -0.16 -9.30 -0.29
C ARG A 109 -1.26 -8.29 -0.54
N PRO A 110 -2.47 -8.73 -0.90
CA PRO A 110 -3.66 -7.91 -0.66
C PRO A 110 -3.72 -7.59 0.84
N GLY A 111 -3.94 -6.33 1.18
CA GLY A 111 -4.06 -5.85 2.55
C GLY A 111 -5.53 -5.79 2.97
N ILE A 112 -5.95 -4.63 3.43
CA ILE A 112 -7.32 -4.38 3.91
C ILE A 112 -7.88 -3.09 3.30
N ARG A 113 -9.20 -2.93 3.41
CA ARG A 113 -9.86 -1.64 3.15
C ARG A 113 -9.62 -0.70 4.33
N ARG A 114 -9.74 0.60 4.09
CA ARG A 114 -9.68 1.60 5.17
C ARG A 114 -10.77 1.42 6.23
N ILE A 115 -11.93 0.91 5.82
CA ILE A 115 -13.11 0.68 6.67
C ILE A 115 -13.15 -0.73 7.29
N ASP A 116 -12.08 -1.52 7.15
CA ASP A 116 -11.99 -2.85 7.73
C ASP A 116 -11.84 -2.76 9.26
N GLU A 117 -12.47 -3.68 10.00
CA GLU A 117 -12.41 -3.72 11.47
C GLU A 117 -10.98 -3.93 12.00
N ASP A 118 -10.11 -4.49 11.17
CA ASP A 118 -8.71 -4.71 11.49
C ASP A 118 -7.82 -3.49 11.25
N TYR A 119 -8.36 -2.33 10.84
CA TYR A 119 -7.56 -1.15 10.50
C TYR A 119 -6.50 -0.80 11.56
N TYR A 120 -6.91 -0.67 12.83
CA TYR A 120 -6.01 -0.35 13.92
C TYR A 120 -4.98 -1.46 14.20
N ARG A 121 -5.40 -2.73 14.11
CA ARG A 121 -4.50 -3.87 14.25
C ARG A 121 -3.44 -3.86 13.14
N GLY A 122 -3.85 -3.55 11.92
CA GLY A 122 -2.99 -3.50 10.74
C GLY A 122 -1.97 -2.38 10.77
N ILE A 123 -2.34 -1.16 11.16
CA ILE A 123 -1.36 -0.05 11.25
C ILE A 123 -0.35 -0.27 12.39
N VAL A 124 -0.78 -0.89 13.49
CA VAL A 124 0.13 -1.28 14.59
C VAL A 124 1.05 -2.43 14.16
N ALA A 125 0.52 -3.45 13.49
CA ALA A 125 1.32 -4.55 12.92
C ALA A 125 2.37 -4.02 11.93
N ASN A 126 1.99 -3.10 11.05
CA ASN A 126 2.92 -2.45 10.14
C ASN A 126 4.00 -1.63 10.89
N SER A 127 3.63 -0.94 11.98
CA SER A 127 4.59 -0.22 12.83
C SER A 127 5.62 -1.17 13.45
N VAL A 128 5.22 -2.38 13.89
CA VAL A 128 6.14 -3.41 14.42
C VAL A 128 7.17 -3.83 13.37
N LEU A 129 6.74 -4.02 12.12
CA LEU A 129 7.61 -4.44 11.02
C LEU A 129 8.53 -3.33 10.51
N SER A 130 8.02 -2.09 10.45
CA SER A 130 8.62 -0.98 9.73
C SER A 130 9.26 0.08 10.65
N GLY A 131 9.94 1.05 10.04
CA GLY A 131 10.67 2.12 10.74
C GLY A 131 12.06 1.70 11.20
N TYR A 132 12.83 2.67 11.71
CA TYR A 132 14.26 2.49 12.01
C TYR A 132 14.54 1.33 12.96
N SER A 133 13.71 1.18 14.00
CA SER A 133 13.82 0.09 14.96
C SER A 133 12.93 -1.11 14.61
N GLY A 134 12.16 -1.08 13.52
CA GLY A 134 11.22 -2.15 13.15
C GLY A 134 11.92 -3.47 12.85
N ARG A 135 11.18 -4.58 13.00
CA ARG A 135 11.68 -5.95 12.82
C ARG A 135 12.46 -6.14 11.52
N LEU A 136 11.91 -5.68 10.39
CA LEU A 136 12.55 -5.81 9.08
C LEU A 136 13.91 -5.10 9.03
N ASN A 137 13.97 -3.86 9.53
CA ASN A 137 15.22 -3.09 9.53
C ASN A 137 16.25 -3.68 10.51
N GLN A 138 15.82 -4.16 11.67
CA GLN A 138 16.71 -4.84 12.62
C GLN A 138 17.30 -6.11 12.01
N GLU A 139 16.48 -6.92 11.36
CA GLU A 139 16.91 -8.21 10.84
C GLU A 139 17.82 -8.11 9.61
N ILE A 140 17.48 -7.22 8.67
CA ILE A 140 18.13 -7.14 7.36
C ILE A 140 19.28 -6.13 7.37
N ARG A 141 19.07 -4.93 7.94
CA ARG A 141 20.09 -3.88 7.97
C ARG A 141 21.03 -4.06 9.17
N ILE A 142 20.49 -4.10 10.39
CA ILE A 142 21.33 -4.03 11.59
C ILE A 142 22.12 -5.33 11.82
N LYS A 143 21.45 -6.48 11.81
CA LYS A 143 22.10 -7.76 12.12
C LYS A 143 22.96 -8.31 10.98
N ARG A 144 22.59 -8.06 9.72
CA ARG A 144 23.21 -8.70 8.56
C ARG A 144 23.87 -7.75 7.56
N GLY A 145 23.59 -6.45 7.62
CA GLY A 145 24.17 -5.48 6.70
C GLY A 145 23.79 -5.69 5.23
N LEU A 146 22.68 -6.38 4.94
CA LEU A 146 22.29 -6.74 3.56
C LEU A 146 21.63 -5.57 2.81
N SER A 147 21.11 -4.57 3.52
CA SER A 147 20.44 -3.41 2.94
C SER A 147 20.75 -2.16 3.76
N TYR A 148 20.68 -0.99 3.12
CA TYR A 148 20.68 0.30 3.81
C TYR A 148 19.36 0.60 4.54
N GLY A 149 18.28 -0.11 4.19
CA GLY A 149 16.98 0.01 4.82
C GLY A 149 16.02 -1.09 4.38
N ALA A 150 15.25 -1.60 5.33
CA ALA A 150 14.14 -2.49 5.06
C ALA A 150 12.91 -2.01 5.84
N GLY A 151 11.73 -2.18 5.24
CA GLY A 151 10.50 -1.72 5.87
C GLY A 151 9.27 -2.24 5.15
N SER A 152 8.12 -1.90 5.71
CA SER A 152 6.83 -2.24 5.13
C SER A 152 5.86 -1.07 5.13
N GLN A 153 4.87 -1.18 4.26
CA GLN A 153 3.75 -0.28 4.15
C GLN A 153 2.46 -1.08 4.05
N LEU A 154 1.47 -0.69 4.86
CA LEU A 154 0.07 -1.06 4.68
C LEU A 154 -0.63 0.12 3.99
N ASP A 155 -0.95 -0.04 2.71
CA ASP A 155 -1.70 0.94 1.93
C ASP A 155 -3.18 0.58 1.98
N VAL A 156 -3.96 1.37 2.71
CA VAL A 156 -5.41 1.19 2.84
C VAL A 156 -6.14 2.15 1.92
N ARG A 157 -7.14 1.63 1.22
CA ARG A 157 -7.90 2.37 0.21
C ARG A 157 -9.39 2.11 0.38
N ARG A 158 -10.20 2.62 -0.56
CA ARG A 158 -11.65 2.39 -0.58
C ARG A 158 -11.96 0.91 -0.78
N ASP A 159 -11.29 0.31 -1.76
CA ASP A 159 -11.16 -1.14 -1.90
C ASP A 159 -9.87 -1.65 -1.27
N VAL A 160 -9.65 -2.97 -1.31
CA VAL A 160 -8.47 -3.61 -0.71
C VAL A 160 -7.20 -3.03 -1.34
N GLY A 161 -6.38 -2.33 -0.52
CA GLY A 161 -5.07 -1.85 -0.94
C GLY A 161 -3.97 -2.85 -0.60
N PRO A 162 -2.73 -2.68 -1.09
CA PRO A 162 -1.66 -3.65 -0.90
C PRO A 162 -0.97 -3.51 0.46
N PHE A 163 -0.49 -4.62 1.00
CA PHE A 163 0.61 -4.65 1.95
C PHE A 163 1.91 -4.99 1.19
N VAL A 164 2.98 -4.25 1.45
CA VAL A 164 4.30 -4.50 0.84
C VAL A 164 5.39 -4.38 1.89
N ALA A 165 6.22 -5.41 2.02
CA ALA A 165 7.51 -5.35 2.70
C ALA A 165 8.61 -5.35 1.65
N SER A 166 9.65 -4.53 1.81
CA SER A 166 10.67 -4.36 0.77
C SER A 166 12.02 -3.94 1.31
N ALA A 167 13.06 -4.27 0.54
CA ALA A 167 14.43 -3.82 0.74
C ALA A 167 15.16 -3.76 -0.61
N GLN A 168 16.25 -3.00 -0.68
CA GLN A 168 17.20 -3.03 -1.80
C GLN A 168 18.52 -3.63 -1.31
N THR A 169 19.12 -4.49 -2.11
CA THR A 169 20.29 -5.28 -1.70
C THR A 169 21.20 -5.55 -2.90
N LYS A 170 22.36 -6.15 -2.67
CA LYS A 170 23.21 -6.66 -3.75
C LYS A 170 22.48 -7.80 -4.46
N ASN A 171 22.72 -8.00 -5.76
CA ASN A 171 21.95 -8.99 -6.50
C ASN A 171 22.08 -10.39 -5.88
N GLU A 172 23.29 -10.81 -5.48
CA GLU A 172 23.58 -12.12 -4.90
C GLU A 172 22.78 -12.39 -3.60
N SER A 173 22.45 -11.35 -2.86
CA SER A 173 21.67 -11.42 -1.60
C SER A 173 20.16 -11.40 -1.82
N GLY A 174 19.68 -11.25 -3.07
CA GLY A 174 18.26 -11.07 -3.37
C GLY A 174 17.36 -12.19 -2.84
N ALA A 175 17.78 -13.45 -3.00
CA ALA A 175 17.02 -14.61 -2.52
C ALA A 175 16.99 -14.68 -0.98
N GLU A 176 18.11 -14.38 -0.31
CA GLU A 176 18.18 -14.34 1.14
C GLU A 176 17.27 -13.25 1.70
N VAL A 177 17.32 -12.04 1.15
CA VAL A 177 16.47 -10.92 1.57
C VAL A 177 14.99 -11.24 1.35
N ALA A 178 14.62 -11.92 0.27
CA ALA A 178 13.24 -12.35 0.04
C ALA A 178 12.76 -13.30 1.16
N SER A 179 13.60 -14.27 1.52
CA SER A 179 13.35 -15.19 2.63
C SER A 179 13.22 -14.46 3.97
N LEU A 180 14.09 -13.48 4.24
CA LEU A 180 14.05 -12.69 5.48
C LEU A 180 12.80 -11.82 5.57
N LEU A 181 12.40 -11.15 4.48
CA LEU A 181 11.17 -10.35 4.43
C LEU A 181 9.96 -11.24 4.74
N ALA A 182 9.81 -12.38 4.04
CA ALA A 182 8.71 -13.30 4.26
C ALA A 182 8.75 -13.94 5.67
N GLY A 183 9.94 -14.31 6.12
CA GLY A 183 10.17 -14.89 7.45
C GLY A 183 9.74 -13.95 8.57
N GLU A 184 9.97 -12.65 8.44
CA GLU A 184 9.53 -11.66 9.44
C GLU A 184 8.01 -11.51 9.52
N LEU A 185 7.30 -11.64 8.40
CA LEU A 185 5.84 -11.69 8.42
C LEU A 185 5.34 -12.93 9.17
N GLY A 186 5.98 -14.09 8.91
CA GLY A 186 5.68 -15.34 9.61
C GLY A 186 6.00 -15.28 11.11
N ARG A 187 7.13 -14.68 11.49
CA ARG A 187 7.52 -14.50 12.90
C ARG A 187 6.58 -13.53 13.63
N LEU A 188 6.06 -12.51 12.96
CA LEU A 188 5.04 -11.65 13.57
C LEU A 188 3.74 -12.41 13.87
N ALA A 189 3.38 -13.40 13.05
CA ALA A 189 2.21 -14.24 13.29
C ALA A 189 2.42 -15.29 14.40
N GLY A 190 3.60 -15.92 14.46
CA GLY A 190 3.85 -17.10 15.28
C GLY A 190 4.71 -16.91 16.52
N SER A 191 5.45 -15.81 16.66
CA SER A 191 6.36 -15.59 17.79
C SER A 191 5.80 -14.56 18.78
N PRO A 192 6.09 -14.67 20.08
CA PRO A 192 5.68 -13.69 21.08
C PRO A 192 6.04 -12.25 20.68
N LEU A 193 5.14 -11.32 20.97
CA LEU A 193 5.35 -9.89 20.80
C LEU A 193 5.27 -9.24 22.19
N PRO A 194 6.40 -9.11 22.90
CA PRO A 194 6.41 -8.58 24.26
C PRO A 194 6.07 -7.08 24.27
N ASP A 195 5.60 -6.57 25.42
CA ASP A 195 5.26 -5.16 25.57
C ASP A 195 6.45 -4.22 25.38
N THR A 196 7.66 -4.68 25.70
CA THR A 196 8.91 -3.95 25.41
C THR A 196 9.10 -3.67 23.93
N GLU A 197 8.49 -4.47 23.06
CA GLU A 197 8.45 -4.25 21.64
C GLU A 197 7.15 -3.54 21.20
N LEU A 198 5.97 -3.98 21.66
CA LEU A 198 4.68 -3.45 21.20
C LEU A 198 4.41 -2.00 21.63
N VAL A 199 4.70 -1.66 22.89
CA VAL A 199 4.39 -0.33 23.45
C VAL A 199 5.08 0.79 22.68
N PRO A 200 6.40 0.72 22.38
CA PRO A 200 7.06 1.72 21.54
C PRO A 200 6.42 1.86 20.15
N ARG A 201 5.90 0.77 19.55
CA ARG A 201 5.28 0.81 18.21
C ARG A 201 3.95 1.51 18.21
N LYS A 202 3.16 1.32 19.26
CA LYS A 202 1.91 2.08 19.47
C LYS A 202 2.22 3.55 19.69
N ALA A 203 3.26 3.88 20.45
CA ALA A 203 3.72 5.25 20.65
C ALA A 203 4.16 5.92 19.33
N VAL A 204 4.82 5.19 18.42
CA VAL A 204 5.16 5.70 17.07
C VAL A 204 3.91 6.07 16.28
N VAL A 205 2.89 5.21 16.27
CA VAL A 205 1.62 5.46 15.56
C VAL A 205 0.89 6.67 16.16
N ILE A 206 0.77 6.72 17.49
CA ILE A 206 0.10 7.82 18.22
C ILE A 206 0.86 9.14 18.01
N GLY A 207 2.18 9.13 18.15
CA GLY A 207 3.00 10.33 17.97
C GLY A 207 2.98 10.84 16.53
N GLY A 208 2.91 9.94 15.53
CA GLY A 208 2.71 10.32 14.13
C GLY A 208 1.38 11.00 13.89
N PHE A 209 0.31 10.47 14.50
CA PHE A 209 -1.01 11.10 14.46
C PHE A 209 -1.01 12.49 15.11
N GLY A 210 -0.40 12.63 16.30
CA GLY A 210 -0.27 13.92 16.98
C GLY A 210 0.42 14.97 16.11
N ARG A 211 1.59 14.64 15.55
CA ARG A 211 2.34 15.54 14.65
C ARG A 211 1.53 15.96 13.41
N ASN A 212 0.73 15.05 12.86
CA ASN A 212 -0.13 15.39 11.73
C ASN A 212 -1.21 16.41 12.13
N LEU A 213 -1.72 16.37 13.35
CA LEU A 213 -2.77 17.29 13.81
C LEU A 213 -2.26 18.66 14.30
N GLU A 214 -0.94 18.84 14.43
CA GLU A 214 -0.34 20.12 14.88
C GLU A 214 -0.59 21.29 13.89
N THR A 215 -0.93 20.99 12.63
CA THR A 215 -1.17 22.02 11.60
C THR A 215 -2.63 22.03 11.15
N ALA A 216 -3.13 23.21 10.77
CA ALA A 216 -4.48 23.35 10.20
C ALA A 216 -4.66 22.46 8.96
N SER A 217 -3.67 22.44 8.06
CA SER A 217 -3.69 21.58 6.87
C SER A 217 -3.75 20.10 7.22
N GLY A 218 -3.03 19.67 8.26
CA GLY A 218 -3.03 18.28 8.70
C GLY A 218 -4.35 17.84 9.32
N LEU A 219 -4.99 18.70 10.13
CA LEU A 219 -6.36 18.46 10.61
C LEU A 219 -7.37 18.41 9.46
N VAL A 220 -7.30 19.34 8.51
CA VAL A 220 -8.14 19.36 7.31
C VAL A 220 -7.97 18.06 6.51
N ASN A 221 -6.73 17.62 6.29
CA ASN A 221 -6.45 16.36 5.60
C ASN A 221 -7.02 15.13 6.34
N GLN A 222 -6.98 15.13 7.67
CA GLN A 222 -7.56 14.04 8.46
C GLN A 222 -9.09 14.00 8.34
N ILE A 223 -9.75 15.15 8.43
CA ILE A 223 -11.21 15.27 8.25
C ILE A 223 -11.61 14.86 6.83
N ALA A 224 -10.88 15.36 5.82
CA ALA A 224 -11.11 15.02 4.42
C ALA A 224 -10.94 13.51 4.18
N SER A 225 -9.93 12.88 4.79
CA SER A 225 -9.73 11.44 4.70
C SER A 225 -10.92 10.67 5.30
N LEU A 226 -11.37 11.02 6.51
CA LEU A 226 -12.50 10.35 7.15
C LEU A 226 -13.78 10.47 6.31
N ALA A 227 -14.08 11.67 5.83
CA ALA A 227 -15.26 11.90 5.00
C ALA A 227 -15.16 11.21 3.63
N LEU A 228 -13.98 11.15 3.02
CA LEU A 228 -13.72 10.40 1.78
C LEU A 228 -14.07 8.91 1.92
N TYR A 229 -13.82 8.34 3.10
CA TYR A 229 -14.09 6.93 3.40
C TYR A 229 -15.45 6.69 4.07
N GLY A 230 -16.26 7.73 4.29
CA GLY A 230 -17.56 7.62 4.95
C GLY A 230 -17.45 7.24 6.44
N LEU A 231 -16.34 7.57 7.09
CA LEU A 231 -16.09 7.31 8.50
C LEU A 231 -16.56 8.48 9.37
N SER A 232 -16.90 8.19 10.63
CA SER A 232 -17.28 9.22 11.60
C SER A 232 -16.12 10.18 11.86
N LEU A 233 -16.38 11.49 11.84
CA LEU A 233 -15.40 12.50 12.23
C LEU A 233 -14.95 12.34 13.69
N GLY A 234 -15.79 11.72 14.54
CA GLY A 234 -15.46 11.38 15.91
C GLY A 234 -14.30 10.39 16.04
N GLU A 235 -13.90 9.72 14.94
CA GLU A 235 -12.74 8.84 14.91
C GLU A 235 -11.44 9.57 15.31
N ILE A 236 -11.34 10.88 15.05
CA ILE A 236 -10.21 11.71 15.50
C ILE A 236 -10.04 11.61 17.02
N ASN A 237 -11.14 11.63 17.77
CA ASN A 237 -11.12 11.58 19.23
C ASN A 237 -10.85 10.17 19.76
N SER A 238 -11.32 9.13 19.05
CA SER A 238 -11.12 7.74 19.48
C SER A 238 -9.79 7.15 19.02
N PHE A 239 -9.10 7.74 18.04
CA PHE A 239 -7.91 7.17 17.39
C PHE A 239 -6.85 6.69 18.39
N ILE A 240 -6.49 7.54 19.36
CA ILE A 240 -5.46 7.22 20.36
C ILE A 240 -5.89 6.00 21.17
N ASN A 241 -7.12 5.98 21.67
CA ASN A 241 -7.66 4.86 22.45
C ASN A 241 -7.77 3.58 21.60
N SER A 242 -8.16 3.69 20.34
CA SER A 242 -8.23 2.55 19.42
C SER A 242 -6.85 1.93 19.16
N VAL A 243 -5.81 2.76 19.00
CA VAL A 243 -4.43 2.28 18.89
C VAL A 243 -3.95 1.70 20.22
N GLN A 244 -4.19 2.38 21.35
CA GLN A 244 -3.82 1.91 22.69
C GLN A 244 -4.53 0.60 23.07
N GLY A 245 -5.71 0.32 22.52
CA GLY A 245 -6.43 -0.93 22.75
C GLY A 245 -5.84 -2.15 22.04
N VAL A 246 -4.98 -1.97 21.03
CA VAL A 246 -4.42 -3.09 20.27
C VAL A 246 -3.48 -3.93 21.14
N THR A 247 -3.74 -5.24 21.22
CA THR A 247 -2.95 -6.20 21.99
C THR A 247 -1.92 -6.94 21.11
N ALA A 248 -0.97 -7.64 21.74
CA ALA A 248 -0.04 -8.52 21.04
C ALA A 248 -0.76 -9.61 20.24
N ALA A 249 -1.80 -10.21 20.84
CA ALA A 249 -2.62 -11.24 20.20
C ALA A 249 -3.37 -10.69 18.97
N ASP A 250 -3.82 -9.44 19.01
CA ASP A 250 -4.44 -8.79 17.85
C ASP A 250 -3.47 -8.61 16.68
N VAL A 251 -2.24 -8.19 16.99
CA VAL A 251 -1.18 -8.05 15.97
C VAL A 251 -0.80 -9.39 15.36
N GLN A 252 -0.64 -10.43 16.19
CA GLN A 252 -0.33 -11.78 15.74
C GLN A 252 -1.46 -12.36 14.89
N ARG A 253 -2.72 -12.16 15.30
CA ARG A 253 -3.91 -12.58 14.54
C ARG A 253 -3.98 -11.87 13.19
N PHE A 254 -3.76 -10.56 13.17
CA PHE A 254 -3.70 -9.79 11.94
C PHE A 254 -2.60 -10.32 11.02
N ALA A 255 -1.38 -10.53 11.54
CA ALA A 255 -0.27 -11.05 10.76
C ALA A 255 -0.55 -12.46 10.22
N GLY A 256 -1.09 -13.36 11.02
CA GLY A 256 -1.43 -14.72 10.61
C GLY A 256 -2.55 -14.78 9.57
N HIS A 257 -3.55 -13.91 9.67
CA HIS A 257 -4.67 -13.90 8.73
C HIS A 257 -4.37 -13.10 7.45
N ARG A 258 -3.75 -11.92 7.59
CA ARG A 258 -3.59 -10.93 6.52
C ARG A 258 -2.18 -10.89 5.92
N LEU A 259 -1.15 -11.31 6.66
CA LEU A 259 0.26 -11.17 6.24
C LEU A 259 1.00 -12.51 6.07
N ASP A 260 0.32 -13.66 6.24
CA ASP A 260 0.91 -15.00 6.11
C ASP A 260 1.86 -15.12 4.90
N ALA A 261 3.10 -15.51 5.22
CA ALA A 261 4.19 -15.68 4.28
C ALA A 261 3.89 -16.73 3.20
N LYS A 262 3.10 -17.77 3.51
CA LYS A 262 2.77 -18.83 2.54
C LYS A 262 1.90 -18.32 1.38
N GLY A 263 1.10 -17.28 1.63
CA GLY A 263 0.24 -16.64 0.63
C GLY A 263 0.83 -15.35 0.06
N ALA A 264 2.13 -15.09 0.26
CA ALA A 264 2.76 -13.86 -0.17
C ALA A 264 3.39 -13.98 -1.56
N ASN A 265 3.18 -12.95 -2.38
CA ASN A 265 3.89 -12.82 -3.64
C ASN A 265 5.31 -12.33 -3.35
N VAL A 266 6.28 -12.84 -4.10
CA VAL A 266 7.67 -12.38 -4.04
C VAL A 266 8.00 -11.77 -5.39
N ILE A 267 8.53 -10.55 -5.38
CA ILE A 267 8.95 -9.84 -6.58
C ILE A 267 10.41 -9.44 -6.41
N ILE A 268 11.27 -9.83 -7.33
CA ILE A 268 12.68 -9.40 -7.36
C ILE A 268 12.97 -8.78 -8.73
N VAL A 269 13.50 -7.55 -8.73
CA VAL A 269 13.98 -6.86 -9.92
C VAL A 269 15.48 -6.67 -9.80
N GLY A 270 16.28 -7.27 -10.68
CA GLY A 270 17.75 -7.23 -10.62
C GLY A 270 18.40 -8.14 -11.64
N ASN A 271 19.71 -8.33 -11.56
CA ASN A 271 20.42 -9.29 -12.40
C ASN A 271 20.07 -10.71 -11.96
N ALA A 272 19.14 -11.38 -12.68
CA ALA A 272 18.59 -12.65 -12.23
C ALA A 272 19.64 -13.74 -12.10
N LYS A 273 20.70 -13.69 -12.91
CA LYS A 273 21.78 -14.70 -12.88
C LYS A 273 22.44 -14.83 -11.51
N GLU A 274 22.43 -13.77 -10.71
CA GLU A 274 23.13 -13.72 -9.42
C GLU A 274 22.31 -14.26 -8.24
N PHE A 275 20.97 -14.28 -8.31
CA PHE A 275 20.12 -14.79 -7.22
C PHE A 275 19.14 -15.90 -7.61
N LEU A 276 18.84 -16.07 -8.90
CA LEU A 276 17.84 -17.03 -9.36
C LEU A 276 18.15 -18.48 -8.93
N PRO A 277 19.42 -18.96 -8.93
CA PRO A 277 19.74 -20.30 -8.44
C PRO A 277 19.31 -20.53 -6.99
N GLU A 278 19.61 -19.59 -6.10
CA GLU A 278 19.21 -19.68 -4.68
C GLU A 278 17.70 -19.50 -4.51
N LEU A 279 17.09 -18.60 -5.29
CA LEU A 279 15.64 -18.37 -5.25
C LEU A 279 14.86 -19.63 -5.63
N LYS A 280 15.31 -20.38 -6.64
CA LYS A 280 14.68 -21.64 -7.08
C LYS A 280 14.80 -22.77 -6.05
N LYS A 281 15.72 -22.69 -5.09
CA LYS A 281 15.77 -23.63 -3.95
C LYS A 281 14.67 -23.31 -2.93
N LEU A 282 14.27 -22.05 -2.83
CA LEU A 282 13.24 -21.58 -1.90
C LEU A 282 11.82 -21.71 -2.49
N TYR A 283 11.69 -21.58 -3.82
CA TYR A 283 10.40 -21.55 -4.50
C TYR A 283 10.41 -22.41 -5.78
N ALA A 284 9.39 -23.26 -5.95
CA ALA A 284 9.29 -24.16 -7.10
C ALA A 284 8.88 -23.47 -8.41
N ASP A 285 7.94 -22.51 -8.34
CA ASP A 285 7.30 -21.87 -9.51
C ASP A 285 7.79 -20.42 -9.72
N VAL A 286 9.08 -20.24 -10.01
CA VAL A 286 9.65 -18.91 -10.28
C VAL A 286 9.40 -18.47 -11.71
N GLU A 287 8.59 -17.43 -11.89
CA GLU A 287 8.35 -16.75 -13.16
C GLU A 287 9.49 -15.76 -13.46
N VAL A 288 10.26 -15.99 -14.52
CA VAL A 288 11.34 -15.07 -14.93
C VAL A 288 10.92 -14.32 -16.19
N ILE A 289 10.85 -12.99 -16.11
CA ILE A 289 10.45 -12.09 -17.19
C ILE A 289 11.64 -11.19 -17.52
N PRO A 290 12.26 -11.31 -18.70
CA PRO A 290 13.25 -10.35 -19.16
C PRO A 290 12.67 -8.93 -19.18
N VAL A 291 13.42 -7.93 -18.73
CA VAL A 291 12.94 -6.53 -18.68
C VAL A 291 12.46 -6.02 -20.04
N GLY A 292 13.04 -6.52 -21.15
CA GLY A 292 12.60 -6.18 -22.51
C GLY A 292 11.26 -6.78 -22.93
N GLU A 293 10.78 -7.81 -22.24
CA GLU A 293 9.46 -8.44 -22.46
C GLU A 293 8.39 -7.95 -21.47
N LEU A 294 8.80 -7.16 -20.47
CA LEU A 294 7.91 -6.66 -19.43
C LEU A 294 6.82 -5.76 -20.04
N ASP A 295 5.57 -6.07 -19.73
CA ASP A 295 4.40 -5.24 -20.02
C ASP A 295 3.60 -4.99 -18.75
N LEU A 296 3.73 -3.78 -18.20
CA LEU A 296 2.99 -3.37 -17.00
C LEU A 296 1.49 -3.13 -17.26
N ASN A 297 1.06 -3.11 -18.51
CA ASN A 297 -0.35 -3.00 -18.91
C ASN A 297 -1.07 -4.36 -18.95
N SER A 298 -0.35 -5.47 -18.77
CA SER A 298 -0.89 -6.84 -18.81
C SER A 298 -0.85 -7.53 -17.43
N ALA A 299 -1.90 -8.25 -17.04
CA ALA A 299 -1.90 -9.12 -15.84
C ALA A 299 -0.78 -10.19 -15.86
N THR A 300 -0.42 -10.69 -17.04
CA THR A 300 0.67 -11.68 -17.16
C THR A 300 2.05 -11.05 -17.02
N LEU A 301 2.14 -9.71 -17.04
CA LEU A 301 3.37 -8.94 -17.10
C LEU A 301 4.22 -9.16 -18.36
N ARG A 302 3.67 -9.85 -19.37
CA ARG A 302 4.35 -10.13 -20.63
C ARG A 302 3.64 -9.45 -21.78
N ARG A 303 4.42 -8.94 -22.73
CA ARG A 303 3.93 -8.56 -24.06
C ARG A 303 3.29 -9.79 -24.71
N LYS A 304 2.14 -9.60 -25.35
CA LYS A 304 1.56 -10.66 -26.20
C LYS A 304 2.48 -10.85 -27.41
N SER A 305 2.93 -12.09 -27.60
CA SER A 305 3.66 -12.55 -28.80
C SER A 305 2.78 -12.46 -30.04
#